data_AF-A0A9Q3XPI3-F1
#
_entry.id   AF-A0A9Q3XPI3-F1
#
_cell.length_a   1.000
_cell.length_b   1.000
_cell.length_c   1.000
_cell.angle_alpha   90.00
_cell.angle_beta   90.00
_cell.angle_gamma   90.00
#
_symmetry.space_group_name_H-M   'P 1'
#
loop_
_entity.id
_entity.type
_entity.pdbx_description
1 polymer ?
#
loop_
_entity_poly.entity_id
_entity_poly.type
_entity_poly.pdbx_seq_one_letter_code
_entity_poly.pdbx_strand_id
1 'polypeptide(L)'
;MDSTYVGLEVFQCQFERFSFEHSWIGDRVGELMLGPRGGGMLEFQHATVFALPEGGAHEVHGDILAWYLAHGGPSGSLGYPLTDEKRTPTGHGRYNVFENGTVGWLPGTGAFLMGSVRTA
;
A
#
# COMPACT_ATOMS: atom_id res chain seq x y z
N MET A 1 -20.01 -0.87 -30.20
CA MET A 1 -19.05 0.11 -29.64
C MET A 1 -19.66 0.55 -28.33
N ASP A 2 -19.46 -0.23 -27.29
CA ASP A 2 -20.05 0.02 -25.97
C ASP A 2 -19.02 0.79 -25.15
N SER A 3 -19.36 2.03 -24.80
CA SER A 3 -18.47 3.02 -24.22
C SER A 3 -18.60 3.07 -22.71
N THR A 4 -18.81 1.92 -22.06
CA THR A 4 -18.47 1.76 -20.64
C THR A 4 -16.96 1.63 -20.51
N TYR A 5 -16.27 2.75 -20.68
CA TYR A 5 -14.93 2.97 -20.11
C TYR A 5 -15.10 2.95 -18.58
N VAL A 6 -15.25 1.75 -18.02
CA VAL A 6 -15.17 1.52 -16.58
C VAL A 6 -13.76 1.92 -16.19
N GLY A 7 -13.60 2.90 -15.29
CA GLY A 7 -12.31 3.39 -14.81
C GLY A 7 -11.39 2.33 -14.16
N LEU A 8 -11.74 1.05 -14.26
CA LEU A 8 -10.97 -0.12 -13.89
C LEU A 8 -9.76 -0.36 -14.82
N GLU A 9 -9.84 -0.03 -16.12
CA GLU A 9 -8.72 -0.28 -17.06
C GLU A 9 -7.49 0.60 -16.75
N VAL A 10 -7.71 1.83 -16.29
CA VAL A 10 -6.62 2.74 -15.90
C VAL A 10 -5.79 2.14 -14.76
N PHE A 11 -6.46 1.46 -13.82
CA PHE A 11 -5.81 0.80 -12.71
C PHE A 11 -5.14 -0.51 -13.10
N GLN A 12 -5.73 -1.28 -14.02
CA GLN A 12 -5.13 -2.53 -14.49
C GLN A 12 -3.72 -2.31 -15.06
N CYS A 13 -3.53 -1.30 -15.92
CA CYS A 13 -2.21 -0.97 -16.46
C CYS A 13 -1.20 -0.60 -15.36
N GLN A 14 -1.64 0.10 -14.31
CA GLN A 14 -0.77 0.45 -13.19
C GLN A 14 -0.34 -0.80 -12.40
N PHE A 15 -1.27 -1.68 -12.07
CA PHE A 15 -0.96 -2.91 -11.33
C PHE A 15 -0.10 -3.88 -12.13
N GLU A 16 -0.37 -4.04 -13.43
CA GLU A 16 0.45 -4.88 -14.31
C GLU A 16 1.88 -4.35 -14.39
N ARG A 17 2.06 -3.05 -14.65
CA ARG A 17 3.39 -2.42 -14.67
C ARG A 17 4.11 -2.59 -13.34
N PHE A 18 3.42 -2.36 -12.23
CA PHE A 18 3.99 -2.50 -10.91
C PHE A 18 4.49 -3.93 -10.65
N SER A 19 3.68 -4.93 -11.00
CA SER A 19 4.03 -6.35 -10.85
C SER A 19 5.25 -6.76 -11.69
N PHE A 20 5.42 -6.15 -12.87
CA PHE A 20 6.58 -6.39 -13.72
C PHE A 20 7.87 -5.81 -13.11
N GLU A 21 7.78 -4.63 -12.48
CA GLU A 21 8.90 -3.96 -11.81
C GLU A 21 9.24 -4.63 -10.46
N HIS A 22 8.26 -5.26 -9.81
CA HIS A 22 8.36 -5.87 -8.49
C HIS A 22 8.01 -7.36 -8.52
N SER A 23 8.73 -8.15 -9.32
CA SER A 23 8.46 -9.58 -9.53
C SER A 23 8.36 -10.43 -8.25
N TRP A 24 8.93 -9.96 -7.13
CA TRP A 24 8.86 -10.61 -5.84
C TRP A 24 7.45 -10.61 -5.21
N ILE A 25 6.54 -9.71 -5.61
CA ILE A 25 5.18 -9.63 -5.04
C ILE A 25 4.32 -10.85 -5.43
N GLY A 26 4.76 -11.59 -6.45
CA GLY A 26 4.11 -12.81 -6.94
C GLY A 26 2.88 -12.53 -7.79
N ASP A 27 2.05 -13.56 -7.96
CA ASP A 27 0.85 -13.48 -8.78
C ASP A 27 -0.27 -12.68 -8.09
N ARG A 28 -1.18 -12.16 -8.90
CA ARG A 28 -2.45 -11.59 -8.43
C ARG A 28 -3.28 -12.68 -7.74
N VAL A 29 -3.73 -12.42 -6.52
CA VAL A 29 -4.60 -13.34 -5.75
C VAL A 29 -5.98 -12.76 -5.45
N GLY A 30 -6.09 -11.43 -5.42
CA GLY A 30 -7.35 -10.74 -5.12
C GLY A 30 -8.05 -10.18 -6.36
N GLU A 31 -9.31 -9.76 -6.14
CA GLU A 31 -10.01 -8.93 -7.11
C GLU A 31 -9.56 -7.46 -6.99
N LEU A 32 -9.61 -6.71 -8.10
CA LEU A 32 -9.36 -5.27 -8.05
C LEU A 32 -10.52 -4.62 -7.29
N MET A 33 -10.22 -3.97 -6.18
CA MET A 33 -11.22 -3.27 -5.38
C MET A 33 -11.05 -1.76 -5.52
N LEU A 34 -12.16 -1.06 -5.74
CA LEU A 34 -12.18 0.40 -5.72
C LEU A 34 -12.11 0.90 -4.27
N GLY A 35 -11.19 1.81 -4.02
CA GLY A 35 -11.00 2.48 -2.74
C GLY A 35 -11.62 3.88 -2.71
N PRO A 36 -11.52 4.58 -1.55
CA PRO A 36 -12.00 5.94 -1.41
C PRO A 36 -11.32 6.91 -2.39
N ARG A 37 -11.99 8.04 -2.69
CA ARG A 37 -11.51 9.08 -3.62
C ARG A 37 -11.18 8.59 -5.04
N GLY A 38 -11.66 7.40 -5.42
CA GLY A 38 -11.44 6.83 -6.74
C GLY A 38 -10.08 6.15 -6.90
N GLY A 39 -9.40 5.77 -5.82
CA GLY A 39 -8.21 4.92 -5.89
C GLY A 39 -8.57 3.44 -6.04
N GLY A 40 -7.57 2.59 -6.12
CA GLY A 40 -7.73 1.15 -6.26
C GLY A 40 -6.82 0.38 -5.30
N MET A 41 -7.20 -0.83 -4.95
CA MET A 41 -6.31 -1.79 -4.28
C MET A 41 -6.40 -3.14 -4.96
N LEU A 42 -5.24 -3.81 -5.05
CA LEU A 42 -5.16 -5.15 -5.57
C LEU A 42 -4.21 -5.99 -4.72
N GLU A 43 -4.67 -7.19 -4.36
CA GLU A 43 -3.91 -8.14 -3.57
C GLU A 43 -3.08 -9.07 -4.46
N PHE A 44 -1.80 -9.17 -4.13
CA PHE A 44 -0.82 -10.09 -4.68
C PHE A 44 -0.36 -11.06 -3.58
N GLN A 45 0.27 -12.17 -3.97
CA GLN A 45 0.71 -13.22 -3.04
C GLN A 45 1.51 -12.70 -1.84
N HIS A 46 2.36 -11.69 -2.04
CA HIS A 46 3.25 -11.18 -0.99
C HIS A 46 3.04 -9.71 -0.64
N ALA A 47 2.07 -9.02 -1.25
CA ALA A 47 1.82 -7.60 -0.99
C ALA A 47 0.41 -7.18 -1.43
N THR A 48 -0.09 -6.07 -0.88
CA THR A 48 -1.21 -5.35 -1.47
C THR A 48 -0.68 -4.08 -2.10
N VAL A 49 -0.99 -3.90 -3.39
CA VAL A 49 -0.63 -2.68 -4.12
C VAL A 49 -1.83 -1.75 -4.09
N PHE A 50 -1.59 -0.49 -3.75
CA PHE A 50 -2.59 0.56 -3.71
C PHE A 50 -2.28 1.60 -4.78
N ALA A 51 -3.25 1.85 -5.65
CA ALA A 51 -3.17 2.84 -6.71
C ALA A 51 -3.89 4.13 -6.32
N LEU A 52 -3.24 5.27 -6.53
CA LEU A 52 -3.78 6.58 -6.21
C LEU A 52 -4.62 7.13 -7.37
N PRO A 53 -5.66 7.94 -7.08
CA PRO A 53 -6.48 8.57 -8.12
C PRO A 53 -5.67 9.54 -9.00
N GLU A 54 -4.73 10.28 -8.41
CA GLU A 54 -3.80 11.18 -9.11
C GLU A 54 -2.69 10.44 -9.89
N GLY A 55 -2.60 9.12 -9.75
CA GLY A 55 -1.62 8.26 -10.41
C GLY A 55 -0.48 7.84 -9.48
N GLY A 56 0.13 6.71 -9.82
CA GLY A 56 1.12 6.04 -9.00
C GLY A 56 0.51 4.88 -8.21
N ALA A 57 1.34 3.86 -7.97
CA ALA A 57 0.97 2.68 -7.23
C ALA A 57 2.08 2.35 -6.24
N HIS A 58 1.70 2.00 -5.02
CA HIS A 58 2.63 1.72 -3.93
C HIS A 58 2.21 0.44 -3.22
N GLU A 59 3.19 -0.42 -2.94
CA GLU A 59 2.98 -1.66 -2.21
C GLU A 59 3.13 -1.46 -0.71
N VAL A 60 2.28 -2.18 0.02
CA VAL A 60 2.36 -2.35 1.46
C VAL A 60 2.27 -3.85 1.71
N HIS A 61 3.15 -4.39 2.56
CA HIS A 61 3.18 -5.82 2.84
C HIS A 61 3.53 -6.14 4.30
N GLY A 62 3.48 -7.44 4.63
CA GLY A 62 3.85 -7.96 5.93
C GLY A 62 3.10 -7.32 7.11
N ASP A 63 3.83 -7.09 8.19
CA ASP A 63 3.28 -6.54 9.43
C ASP A 63 2.80 -5.08 9.28
N ILE A 64 3.41 -4.31 8.37
CA ILE A 64 2.96 -2.94 8.08
C ILE A 64 1.57 -2.98 7.43
N LEU A 65 1.36 -3.88 6.46
CA LEU A 65 0.05 -4.07 5.84
C LEU A 65 -1.00 -4.53 6.86
N ALA A 66 -0.67 -5.51 7.69
CA ALA A 66 -1.58 -6.02 8.70
C ALA A 66 -2.02 -4.91 9.68
N TRP A 67 -1.06 -4.09 10.14
CA TRP A 67 -1.34 -2.95 10.99
C TRP A 67 -2.20 -1.90 10.26
N TYR A 68 -1.83 -1.54 9.02
CA TYR A 68 -2.52 -0.54 8.22
C TYR A 68 -4.00 -0.92 7.97
N LEU A 69 -4.26 -2.15 7.56
CA LEU A 69 -5.63 -2.65 7.36
C LEU A 69 -6.42 -2.68 8.67
N ALA A 70 -5.80 -3.07 9.79
CA ALA A 70 -6.44 -3.03 11.10
C ALA A 70 -6.82 -1.61 11.56
N HIS A 71 -6.17 -0.58 11.03
CA HIS A 71 -6.46 0.83 11.30
C HIS A 71 -7.34 1.50 10.21
N GLY A 72 -8.05 0.68 9.41
CA GLY A 72 -9.01 1.14 8.41
C GLY A 72 -8.46 1.30 7.00
N GLY A 73 -7.17 1.01 6.79
CA GLY A 73 -6.54 1.07 5.48
C GLY A 73 -6.70 2.43 4.80
N PRO A 74 -6.98 2.49 3.49
CA PRO A 74 -7.07 3.75 2.74
C PRO A 74 -8.28 4.60 3.12
N SER A 75 -9.30 3.98 3.75
CA SER A 75 -10.46 4.66 4.32
C SER A 75 -10.23 5.14 5.75
N GLY A 76 -9.11 4.75 6.37
CA GLY A 76 -8.72 5.12 7.72
C GLY A 76 -8.07 6.51 7.78
N SER A 77 -7.56 6.85 8.96
CA SER A 77 -6.93 8.16 9.22
C SER A 77 -5.62 8.37 8.45
N LEU A 78 -4.93 7.30 8.06
CA LEU A 78 -3.66 7.39 7.33
C LEU A 78 -3.82 7.76 5.85
N GLY A 79 -4.93 7.37 5.23
CA GLY A 79 -5.10 7.48 3.78
C GLY A 79 -4.21 6.52 2.99
N TYR A 80 -3.98 6.82 1.71
CA TYR A 80 -3.19 5.98 0.80
C TYR A 80 -1.68 6.01 1.13
N PRO A 81 -0.95 4.92 0.80
CA PRO A 81 0.51 4.95 0.81
C PRO A 81 1.03 5.90 -0.28
N LEU A 82 2.08 6.65 0.03
CA LEU A 82 2.81 7.54 -0.88
C LEU A 82 4.17 6.97 -1.28
N THR A 83 4.58 5.85 -0.66
CA THR A 83 5.80 5.15 -1.00
C THR A 83 5.62 3.66 -0.87
N ASP A 84 6.40 2.97 -1.67
CA ASP A 84 6.81 1.57 -1.50
C ASP A 84 7.48 1.36 -0.14
N GLU A 85 7.63 0.10 0.27
CA GLU A 85 8.21 -0.21 1.57
C GLU A 85 9.73 0.05 1.55
N LYS A 86 10.18 0.97 2.40
CA LYS A 86 11.58 1.40 2.47
C LYS A 86 12.24 0.84 3.72
N ARG A 87 13.54 0.58 3.63
CA ARG A 87 14.37 0.26 4.81
C ARG A 87 14.68 1.53 5.58
N THR A 88 14.68 1.47 6.90
CA THR A 88 15.17 2.57 7.73
C THR A 88 16.66 2.81 7.44
N PRO A 89 17.19 4.03 7.66
CA PRO A 89 18.61 4.33 7.46
C PRO A 89 19.54 3.42 8.29
N THR A 90 19.06 2.94 9.44
CA THR A 90 19.77 2.01 10.31
C THR A 90 19.78 0.57 9.78
N GLY A 91 18.98 0.25 8.75
CA GLY A 91 18.85 -1.08 8.15
C GLY A 91 18.08 -2.10 8.99
N HIS A 92 17.79 -1.79 10.26
CA HIS A 92 17.12 -2.69 11.20
C HIS A 92 15.60 -2.68 11.08
N GLY A 93 15.00 -1.68 10.43
CA GLY A 93 13.56 -1.52 10.33
C GLY A 93 13.09 -1.26 8.91
N ARG A 94 11.78 -1.19 8.76
CA ARG A 94 11.09 -0.89 7.51
C ARG A 94 10.02 0.15 7.73
N TYR A 95 9.59 0.87 6.69
CA TYR A 95 8.51 1.84 6.79
C TYR A 95 7.84 2.11 5.46
N ASN A 96 6.56 2.47 5.52
CA ASN A 96 5.82 3.10 4.42
C ASN A 96 5.38 4.50 4.86
N VAL A 97 5.49 5.46 3.95
CA VAL A 97 4.89 6.79 4.13
C VAL A 97 3.48 6.77 3.56
N PHE A 98 2.54 7.36 4.29
CA PHE A 98 1.14 7.52 3.92
C PHE A 98 0.81 9.01 3.88
N GLU A 99 -0.33 9.38 3.30
CA GLU A 99 -0.77 10.77 3.18
C GLU A 99 -0.76 11.53 4.52
N ASN A 100 -1.20 10.86 5.60
CA ASN A 100 -1.36 11.49 6.92
C ASN A 100 -0.45 10.87 7.99
N GLY A 101 0.62 10.17 7.61
CA GLY A 101 1.53 9.58 8.59
C GLY A 101 2.58 8.66 7.99
N THR A 102 3.31 7.97 8.85
CA THR A 102 4.30 6.98 8.43
C THR A 102 4.16 5.79 9.35
N VAL A 103 4.03 4.58 8.80
CA VAL A 103 4.02 3.37 9.61
C VAL A 103 5.38 2.73 9.47
N GLY A 104 6.04 2.55 10.60
CA GLY A 104 7.31 1.86 10.72
C GLY A 104 7.11 0.45 11.25
N TRP A 105 8.08 -0.41 10.98
CA TRP A 105 8.22 -1.73 11.56
C TRP A 105 9.64 -1.93 12.08
N LEU A 106 9.74 -2.53 13.26
CA LEU A 106 11.02 -2.90 13.86
C LEU A 106 10.97 -4.35 14.38
N PRO A 107 12.09 -5.09 14.30
CA PRO A 107 12.19 -6.42 14.87
C PRO A 107 12.01 -6.35 16.39
N GLY A 108 11.10 -7.17 16.91
CA GLY A 108 10.76 -7.21 18.34
C GLY A 108 9.69 -6.20 18.78
N THR A 109 9.45 -5.13 18.01
CA THR A 109 8.37 -4.15 18.30
C THR A 109 7.13 -4.41 17.43
N GLY A 110 7.31 -4.90 16.21
CA GLY A 110 6.24 -4.98 15.21
C GLY A 110 6.00 -3.65 14.51
N ALA A 111 4.83 -3.51 13.88
CA ALA A 111 4.44 -2.30 13.16
C ALA A 111 3.81 -1.24 14.10
N PHE A 112 4.15 0.02 13.89
CA PHE A 112 3.72 1.15 14.71
C PHE A 112 3.68 2.46 13.91
N LEU A 113 2.89 3.42 14.37
CA LEU A 113 2.86 4.77 13.81
C LEU A 113 4.15 5.52 14.18
N MET A 114 4.98 5.82 13.17
CA MET A 114 6.19 6.59 13.32
C MET A 114 5.85 8.04 13.63
N GLY A 115 6.44 8.59 14.70
CA GLY A 115 6.07 9.90 15.24
C GLY A 115 5.12 9.83 16.44
N SER A 116 4.45 8.70 16.70
CA SER A 116 3.88 8.42 18.02
C SER A 116 4.87 7.63 18.88
N VAL A 117 6.06 8.19 19.10
CA VAL A 117 6.83 7.74 20.27
C VAL A 117 6.04 8.24 21.48
N ARG A 118 5.35 7.32 22.15
CA ARG A 118 4.94 7.57 23.53
C ARG A 118 6.23 7.55 24.33
N THR A 119 6.74 8.73 24.65
CA THR A 119 7.74 8.87 25.72
C THR A 119 7.10 8.27 26.97
N ALA A 120 7.65 7.16 27.44
CA ALA A 120 7.37 6.63 28.77
C ALA A 120 8.30 7.32 29.78
#